data_AF-A0A932H8L8-F1
#
_entry.id   AF-A0A932H8L8-F1
#
_cell.length_a   1.000
_cell.length_b   1.000
_cell.length_c   1.000
_cell.angle_alpha   90.00
_cell.angle_beta   90.00
_cell.angle_gamma   90.00
#
_symmetry.space_group_name_H-M   'P 1'
#
loop_
_entity.id
_entity.type
_entity.pdbx_description
1 polymer ?
#
loop_
_entity_poly.entity_id
_entity_poly.type
_entity_poly.pdbx_seq_one_letter_code
_entity_poly.pdbx_strand_id
1 'polypeptide(L)'
;LFGSFKLKYVRLKRQKIYFAILDTVLSLGIYLLAFGLKFDWTISSEAVPYLALACASILLIRPPCFIYFGLYQNILKYLGTTEFVAVVKAVTLGSILISANLLLFGLGSHSRAVLAIDWMLLIVIMFGYRIFLKARAEHHSRPRIPALIVGVDNMGEELARELIRNPSLPYDPVAFLDDDTVKRGALIHGVQVMGGTHDLSHVVRLSGARMVLIPYPNMPNNGDLGELVQSCRKERLDYRIIPSLDHLLTRSAPVTEILGMEMEGLHDGDNGADGDGKSAAKEKKHPTLQAVRPQILVTGGAGYIGSHLVRKLLESNYRVRVLDNFTYGDQGLRDIARHPRLEIIEGDVDRLGTVARAAKGVNGVIALAALVGDAACDLDPEETTATNYESVRLLADVCRKEGVQRLVFASSCSVYGANSDLILNEGSWLNPVSLYARTRIQSEEVLLRHSEYFEVVILRLSTVFGRGPSAPLGVL
;
A
#
# COMPACT_ATOMS: atom_id res chain seq x y z
N LEU A 1 -24.45 -20.11 4.21
CA LEU A 1 -25.22 -19.32 3.24
C LEU A 1 -24.26 -18.30 2.61
N PHE A 2 -23.44 -18.73 1.65
CA PHE A 2 -23.66 -18.56 0.21
C PHE A 2 -23.96 -17.11 -0.20
N GLY A 3 -22.98 -16.48 -0.85
CA GLY A 3 -23.23 -15.48 -1.88
C GLY A 3 -23.59 -14.07 -1.43
N SER A 4 -22.73 -13.39 -0.66
CA SER A 4 -22.64 -11.93 -0.83
C SER A 4 -21.90 -11.68 -2.14
N PHE A 5 -22.69 -11.35 -3.16
CA PHE A 5 -22.33 -11.06 -4.54
C PHE A 5 -21.08 -10.14 -4.64
N LYS A 6 -19.92 -10.70 -5.01
CA LYS A 6 -18.72 -9.97 -5.47
C LYS A 6 -18.88 -9.37 -6.88
N LEU A 7 -20.08 -8.97 -7.30
CA LEU A 7 -20.30 -8.41 -8.64
C LEU A 7 -19.61 -7.05 -8.84
N LYS A 8 -19.35 -6.32 -7.75
CA LYS A 8 -18.66 -5.02 -7.79
C LYS A 8 -17.19 -5.11 -8.25
N TYR A 9 -16.63 -6.33 -8.37
CA TYR A 9 -15.26 -6.59 -8.82
C TYR A 9 -15.17 -7.20 -10.24
N VAL A 10 -16.25 -7.18 -11.03
CA VAL A 10 -16.30 -7.78 -12.37
C VAL A 10 -15.65 -6.91 -13.46
N ARG A 11 -15.08 -5.74 -13.13
CA ARG A 11 -14.16 -5.05 -14.06
C ARG A 11 -12.84 -5.82 -14.18
N LEU A 12 -12.82 -6.78 -15.10
CA LEU A 12 -11.61 -7.46 -15.52
C LEU A 12 -10.71 -6.46 -16.26
N LYS A 13 -9.64 -6.02 -15.62
CA LYS A 13 -8.55 -5.29 -16.29
C LYS A 13 -7.89 -6.16 -17.36
N ARG A 14 -7.24 -5.54 -18.35
CA ARG A 14 -6.60 -6.24 -19.48
C ARG A 14 -5.76 -7.45 -19.06
N GLN A 15 -4.94 -7.33 -18.02
CA GLN A 15 -4.12 -8.43 -17.50
C GLN A 15 -4.95 -9.61 -16.97
N LYS A 16 -6.06 -9.35 -16.27
CA LYS A 16 -6.97 -10.40 -15.76
C LYS A 16 -7.72 -11.10 -16.89
N ILE A 17 -8.05 -10.37 -17.97
CA ILE A 17 -8.64 -10.95 -19.18
C ILE A 17 -7.66 -11.93 -19.85
N TYR A 18 -6.38 -11.57 -19.97
CA TYR A 18 -5.37 -12.48 -20.55
C TYR A 18 -5.25 -13.79 -19.77
N PHE A 19 -5.22 -13.75 -18.44
CA PHE A 19 -5.20 -14.97 -17.62
C PHE A 19 -6.48 -15.80 -17.78
N ALA A 20 -7.65 -15.16 -17.84
CA ALA A 20 -8.90 -15.87 -18.05
C ALA A 20 -8.97 -16.56 -19.42
N ILE A 21 -8.48 -15.90 -20.47
CA ILE A 21 -8.38 -16.49 -21.82
C ILE A 21 -7.39 -17.66 -21.81
N LEU A 22 -6.20 -17.48 -21.22
CA LEU A 22 -5.19 -18.52 -21.13
C LEU A 22 -5.72 -19.77 -20.42
N ASP A 23 -6.37 -19.61 -19.27
CA ASP A 23 -6.93 -20.71 -18.49
C ASP A 23 -8.05 -21.43 -19.23
N THR A 24 -8.86 -20.69 -19.99
CA THR A 24 -9.93 -21.25 -20.82
C THR A 24 -9.34 -22.09 -21.97
N VAL A 25 -8.35 -21.55 -22.68
CA VAL A 25 -7.65 -22.26 -23.77
C VAL A 25 -6.92 -23.49 -23.24
N LEU A 26 -6.23 -23.36 -22.11
CA LEU A 26 -5.56 -24.47 -21.44
C LEU A 26 -6.56 -25.57 -21.07
N SER A 27 -7.73 -25.20 -20.53
CA SER A 27 -8.76 -26.16 -20.16
C SER A 27 -9.35 -26.92 -21.37
N LEU A 28 -9.45 -26.26 -22.52
CA LEU A 28 -9.88 -26.89 -23.77
C LEU A 28 -8.81 -27.85 -24.30
N GLY A 29 -7.55 -27.42 -24.32
CA GLY A 29 -6.42 -28.25 -24.76
C GLY A 29 -6.24 -29.51 -23.91
N ILE A 30 -6.42 -29.40 -22.59
CA ILE A 30 -6.33 -30.53 -21.66
C ILE A 30 -7.44 -31.54 -21.90
N TYR A 31 -8.66 -31.09 -22.20
CA TYR A 31 -9.75 -32.00 -22.53
C TYR A 31 -9.50 -32.76 -23.84
N LEU A 32 -9.00 -32.08 -24.87
CA LEU A 32 -8.61 -32.71 -26.14
C LEU A 32 -7.48 -33.73 -25.92
N LEU A 33 -6.51 -33.40 -25.07
CA LEU A 33 -5.43 -34.31 -24.70
C LEU A 33 -5.96 -35.53 -23.94
N ALA A 34 -6.89 -35.35 -22.99
CA ALA A 34 -7.54 -36.44 -22.27
C ALA A 34 -8.33 -37.37 -23.20
N PHE A 35 -9.00 -36.80 -24.21
CA PHE A 35 -9.66 -37.58 -25.26
C PHE A 35 -8.65 -38.35 -26.11
N GLY A 36 -7.58 -37.70 -26.56
CA GLY A 36 -6.50 -38.33 -27.34
C GLY A 36 -5.81 -39.47 -26.59
N LEU A 37 -5.52 -39.30 -25.30
CA LEU A 37 -4.94 -40.32 -24.43
C LEU A 37 -5.86 -41.54 -24.21
N LYS A 38 -7.18 -41.34 -24.27
CA LYS A 38 -8.14 -42.43 -24.04
C LYS A 38 -8.43 -43.24 -25.30
N PHE A 39 -8.38 -42.61 -26.47
CA PHE A 39 -8.78 -43.18 -27.75
C PHE A 39 -7.64 -43.28 -28.77
N ASP A 40 -6.38 -43.15 -28.34
CA ASP A 40 -5.19 -43.21 -29.21
C ASP A 40 -5.30 -42.31 -30.45
N TRP A 41 -5.90 -41.13 -30.28
CA TRP A 41 -6.18 -40.17 -31.36
C TRP A 41 -7.09 -40.68 -32.50
N THR A 42 -7.78 -41.81 -32.30
CA THR A 42 -8.75 -42.35 -33.28
C THR A 42 -10.13 -41.71 -33.08
N ILE A 43 -10.49 -40.79 -33.99
CA ILE A 43 -11.78 -40.10 -33.94
C ILE A 43 -12.80 -40.91 -34.77
N SER A 44 -13.62 -41.71 -34.09
CA SER A 44 -14.81 -42.29 -34.72
C SER A 44 -15.81 -41.20 -35.07
N SER A 45 -16.51 -41.33 -36.21
CA SER A 45 -17.55 -40.38 -36.65
C SER A 45 -18.69 -40.24 -35.62
N GLU A 46 -18.90 -41.24 -34.77
CA GLU A 46 -19.89 -41.22 -33.68
C GLU A 46 -19.47 -40.33 -32.50
N ALA A 47 -18.17 -40.05 -32.32
CA ALA A 47 -17.64 -39.28 -31.20
C ALA A 47 -17.60 -37.75 -31.47
N VAL A 48 -17.70 -37.33 -32.73
CA VAL A 48 -17.64 -35.92 -33.16
C VAL A 48 -18.71 -35.01 -32.51
N PRO A 49 -20.01 -35.36 -32.52
CA PRO A 49 -21.04 -34.49 -31.92
C PRO A 49 -20.85 -34.31 -30.42
N TYR A 50 -20.32 -35.32 -29.73
CA TYR A 50 -19.98 -35.22 -28.32
C TYR A 50 -18.76 -34.36 -28.05
N LEU A 51 -17.69 -34.56 -28.82
CA LEU A 51 -16.49 -33.76 -28.68
C LEU A 51 -16.84 -32.27 -28.84
N ALA A 52 -17.69 -31.95 -29.82
CA ALA A 52 -18.21 -30.60 -30.04
C ALA A 52 -19.03 -30.09 -28.84
N LEU A 53 -19.97 -30.89 -28.32
CA LEU A 53 -20.79 -30.51 -27.17
C LEU A 53 -19.95 -30.30 -25.90
N ALA A 54 -18.96 -31.15 -25.65
CA ALA A 54 -18.07 -31.04 -24.50
C ALA A 54 -17.17 -29.80 -24.60
N CYS A 55 -16.62 -29.52 -25.79
CA CYS A 55 -15.85 -28.30 -26.04
C CYS A 55 -16.69 -27.03 -25.84
N ALA A 56 -17.93 -27.01 -26.36
CA ALA A 56 -18.87 -25.91 -26.15
C ALA A 56 -19.21 -25.74 -24.66
N SER A 57 -19.44 -26.85 -23.96
CA SER A 57 -19.71 -26.85 -22.51
C SER A 57 -18.51 -26.30 -21.71
N ILE A 58 -17.28 -26.66 -22.08
CA ILE A 58 -16.06 -26.16 -21.45
C ILE A 58 -15.94 -24.64 -21.61
N LEU A 59 -16.13 -24.13 -22.82
CA LEU A 59 -16.04 -22.71 -23.12
C LEU A 59 -17.10 -21.87 -22.40
N LEU A 60 -18.30 -22.41 -22.21
CA LEU A 60 -19.41 -21.70 -21.57
C LEU A 60 -19.41 -21.82 -20.04
N ILE A 61 -19.03 -22.98 -19.49
CA ILE A 61 -19.20 -23.29 -18.05
C ILE A 61 -17.94 -22.98 -17.23
N ARG A 62 -16.74 -23.29 -17.73
CA ARG A 62 -15.50 -23.14 -16.94
C ARG A 62 -15.14 -21.70 -16.60
N PRO A 63 -15.20 -20.72 -17.53
CA PRO A 63 -14.79 -19.36 -17.22
C PRO A 63 -15.62 -18.73 -16.10
N PRO A 64 -16.97 -18.86 -16.07
CA PRO A 64 -17.78 -18.43 -14.93
C PRO A 64 -17.39 -19.08 -13.60
N CYS A 65 -17.09 -20.39 -13.58
CA CYS A 65 -16.66 -21.08 -12.36
C CYS A 65 -15.31 -20.53 -11.84
N PHE A 66 -14.34 -20.30 -12.73
CA PHE A 66 -13.04 -19.74 -12.34
C PHE A 66 -13.16 -18.31 -11.80
N ILE A 67 -14.03 -17.50 -12.39
CA ILE A 67 -14.34 -16.15 -11.89
C ILE A 67 -15.04 -16.21 -10.53
N TYR A 68 -16.01 -17.11 -10.36
CA TYR A 68 -16.78 -17.25 -9.12
C TYR A 68 -15.89 -17.59 -7.92
N PHE A 69 -14.95 -18.52 -8.08
CA PHE A 69 -13.98 -18.88 -7.03
C PHE A 69 -12.79 -17.91 -6.91
N GLY A 70 -12.76 -16.85 -7.72
CA GLY A 70 -11.79 -15.77 -7.59
C GLY A 70 -10.37 -16.13 -8.04
N LEU A 71 -10.20 -17.06 -8.98
CA LEU A 71 -8.87 -17.47 -9.48
C LEU A 71 -8.05 -16.32 -10.11
N TYR A 72 -8.71 -15.21 -10.43
CA TYR A 72 -8.12 -14.01 -11.03
C TYR A 72 -8.08 -12.80 -10.08
N GLN A 73 -8.45 -13.00 -8.81
CA GLN A 73 -8.39 -11.97 -7.77
C GLN A 73 -7.06 -12.00 -7.01
N ASN A 74 -6.39 -13.15 -6.97
CA ASN A 74 -5.12 -13.33 -6.27
C ASN A 74 -3.96 -12.90 -7.18
N ILE A 75 -3.15 -11.96 -6.70
CA ILE A 75 -1.89 -11.58 -7.31
C ILE A 75 -0.92 -12.75 -7.10
N LEU A 76 -0.20 -13.15 -8.17
CA LEU A 76 0.76 -14.26 -8.24
C LEU A 76 1.77 -14.38 -7.08
N LYS A 77 1.91 -13.32 -6.28
CA LYS A 77 2.75 -13.20 -5.09
C LYS A 77 2.27 -14.02 -3.88
N TYR A 78 0.98 -14.32 -3.77
CA TYR A 78 0.39 -15.04 -2.63
C TYR A 78 -0.06 -16.47 -2.96
N LEU A 79 0.50 -17.05 -4.02
CA LEU A 79 0.25 -18.44 -4.41
C LEU A 79 0.66 -19.37 -3.26
N GLY A 80 -0.33 -20.04 -2.68
CA GLY A 80 -0.20 -20.88 -1.49
C GLY A 80 -1.34 -21.89 -1.39
N THR A 81 -1.63 -22.36 -0.18
CA THR A 81 -2.66 -23.40 0.07
C THR A 81 -4.07 -22.93 -0.26
N THR A 82 -4.37 -21.64 -0.10
CA THR A 82 -5.68 -21.05 -0.38
C THR A 82 -6.02 -21.08 -1.88
N GLU A 83 -5.03 -20.84 -2.73
CA GLU A 83 -5.20 -20.88 -4.18
C GLU A 83 -5.35 -22.31 -4.71
N PHE A 84 -4.60 -23.26 -4.16
CA PHE A 84 -4.80 -24.68 -4.47
C PHE A 84 -6.25 -25.11 -4.20
N VAL A 85 -6.78 -24.77 -3.02
CA VAL A 85 -8.17 -25.07 -2.66
C VAL A 85 -9.16 -24.39 -3.60
N ALA A 86 -8.88 -23.14 -4.02
CA ALA A 86 -9.72 -22.43 -4.97
C ALA A 86 -9.73 -23.10 -6.35
N VAL A 87 -8.56 -23.51 -6.87
CA VAL A 87 -8.42 -24.25 -8.14
C VAL A 87 -9.19 -25.57 -8.07
N VAL A 88 -8.99 -26.37 -7.02
CA VAL A 88 -9.69 -27.65 -6.84
C VAL A 88 -11.20 -27.45 -6.81
N LYS A 89 -11.71 -26.48 -6.04
CA LYS A 89 -13.15 -26.18 -5.98
C LYS A 89 -13.71 -25.75 -7.33
N ALA A 90 -13.01 -24.87 -8.04
CA ALA A 90 -13.47 -24.33 -9.30
C ALA A 90 -13.47 -25.38 -10.43
N VAL A 91 -12.40 -26.16 -10.54
CA VAL A 91 -12.28 -27.26 -11.52
C VAL A 91 -13.32 -28.35 -11.21
N THR A 92 -13.51 -28.70 -9.94
CA THR A 92 -14.48 -29.73 -9.54
C THR A 92 -15.91 -29.29 -9.85
N LEU A 93 -16.30 -28.07 -9.49
CA LEU A 93 -17.65 -27.55 -9.80
C LEU A 93 -17.88 -27.48 -11.32
N GLY A 94 -16.92 -26.95 -12.08
CA GLY A 94 -17.02 -26.88 -13.53
C GLY A 94 -17.14 -28.26 -14.18
N SER A 95 -16.37 -29.25 -13.70
CA SER A 95 -16.39 -30.62 -14.22
C SER A 95 -17.70 -31.35 -13.88
N ILE A 96 -18.28 -31.11 -12.71
CA ILE A 96 -19.60 -31.63 -12.34
C ILE A 96 -20.69 -31.04 -13.25
N LEU A 97 -20.68 -29.73 -13.48
CA LEU A 97 -21.65 -29.07 -14.35
C LEU A 97 -21.55 -29.53 -15.81
N ILE A 98 -20.33 -29.69 -16.32
CA ILE A 98 -20.11 -30.25 -17.67
C ILE A 98 -20.60 -31.70 -17.74
N SER A 99 -20.29 -32.53 -16.73
CA SER A 99 -20.74 -33.92 -16.68
C SER A 99 -22.26 -34.02 -16.65
N ALA A 100 -22.92 -33.18 -15.85
CA ALA A 100 -24.38 -33.10 -15.79
C ALA A 100 -24.98 -32.66 -17.13
N ASN A 101 -24.37 -31.66 -17.79
CA ASN A 101 -24.79 -31.20 -19.12
C ASN A 101 -24.73 -32.35 -20.14
N LEU A 102 -23.61 -33.06 -20.20
CA LEU A 102 -23.41 -34.17 -21.13
C LEU A 102 -24.37 -35.34 -20.88
N LEU A 103 -24.75 -35.58 -19.62
CA LEU A 103 -25.75 -36.61 -19.26
C LEU A 103 -27.16 -36.21 -19.70
N LEU A 104 -27.56 -34.94 -19.52
CA LEU A 104 -28.90 -34.45 -19.86
C LEU A 104 -29.15 -34.44 -21.38
N PHE A 105 -28.14 -34.13 -22.18
CA PHE A 105 -28.24 -34.09 -23.64
C PHE A 105 -28.02 -35.46 -24.32
N GLY A 106 -28.00 -36.55 -23.55
CA GLY A 106 -28.26 -37.91 -24.06
C GLY A 106 -27.10 -38.62 -24.76
N LEU A 107 -25.84 -38.22 -24.55
CA LEU A 107 -24.67 -38.87 -25.16
C LEU A 107 -24.11 -39.99 -24.27
N GLY A 108 -24.98 -40.95 -23.94
CA GLY A 108 -24.73 -42.04 -22.99
C GLY A 108 -23.65 -43.06 -23.38
N SER A 109 -23.09 -42.96 -24.58
CA SER A 109 -22.03 -43.85 -25.12
C SER A 109 -20.60 -43.42 -24.74
N HIS A 110 -20.43 -42.35 -23.95
CA HIS A 110 -19.10 -41.85 -23.63
C HIS A 110 -18.42 -42.50 -22.43
N SER A 111 -17.12 -42.73 -22.60
CA SER A 111 -16.26 -43.18 -21.53
C SER A 111 -16.10 -42.07 -20.48
N ARG A 112 -16.75 -42.26 -19.33
CA ARG A 112 -16.62 -41.38 -18.14
C ARG A 112 -15.16 -41.21 -17.68
N ALA A 113 -14.28 -42.11 -18.12
CA ALA A 113 -12.84 -42.01 -17.91
C ALA A 113 -12.23 -40.74 -18.51
N VAL A 114 -12.73 -40.23 -19.66
CA VAL A 114 -12.19 -38.99 -20.27
C VAL A 114 -12.40 -37.81 -19.33
N LEU A 115 -13.58 -37.69 -18.72
CA LEU A 115 -13.90 -36.63 -17.77
C LEU A 115 -13.07 -36.73 -16.49
N ALA A 116 -12.80 -37.95 -16.02
CA ALA A 116 -11.94 -38.18 -14.86
C ALA A 116 -10.47 -37.84 -15.14
N ILE A 117 -9.95 -38.22 -16.31
CA ILE A 117 -8.58 -37.90 -16.75
C ILE A 117 -8.43 -36.39 -16.91
N ASP A 118 -9.39 -35.73 -17.58
CA ASP A 118 -9.40 -34.27 -17.73
C ASP A 118 -9.46 -33.56 -16.38
N TRP A 119 -10.32 -33.97 -15.44
CA TRP A 119 -10.40 -33.40 -14.09
C TRP A 119 -9.06 -33.47 -13.35
N MET A 120 -8.39 -34.63 -13.38
CA MET A 120 -7.11 -34.82 -12.72
C MET A 120 -5.99 -34.01 -13.39
N LEU A 121 -5.91 -34.07 -14.72
CA LEU A 121 -4.86 -33.41 -15.50
C LEU A 121 -4.98 -31.89 -15.41
N LEU A 122 -6.20 -31.36 -15.39
CA LEU A 122 -6.47 -29.93 -15.29
C LEU A 122 -6.00 -29.37 -13.94
N ILE A 123 -6.24 -30.05 -12.82
CA ILE A 123 -5.75 -29.60 -11.51
C ILE A 123 -4.22 -29.55 -11.49
N VAL A 124 -3.56 -30.60 -11.97
CA VAL A 124 -2.09 -30.70 -11.96
C VAL A 124 -1.45 -29.64 -12.84
N ILE A 125 -1.90 -29.51 -14.09
CA ILE A 125 -1.33 -28.55 -15.03
C ILE A 125 -1.65 -27.12 -14.61
N MET A 126 -2.89 -26.82 -14.18
CA MET A 126 -3.25 -25.48 -13.75
C MET A 126 -2.42 -25.00 -12.56
N PHE A 127 -2.27 -25.86 -11.56
CA PHE A 127 -1.46 -25.52 -10.39
C PHE A 127 0.03 -25.43 -10.74
N GLY A 128 0.53 -26.35 -11.58
CA GLY A 128 1.92 -26.39 -12.03
C GLY A 128 2.34 -25.14 -12.80
N TYR A 129 1.56 -24.69 -13.78
CA TYR A 129 1.93 -23.48 -14.55
C TYR A 129 1.91 -22.22 -13.67
N ARG A 130 1.00 -22.15 -12.68
CA ARG A 130 0.93 -20.99 -11.76
C ARG A 130 2.14 -20.93 -10.84
N ILE A 131 2.57 -22.07 -10.30
CA ILE A 131 3.82 -22.17 -9.54
C ILE A 131 5.01 -21.77 -10.43
N PHE A 132 5.04 -22.23 -11.67
CA PHE A 132 6.11 -21.87 -12.60
C PHE A 132 6.16 -20.36 -12.89
N LEU A 133 5.01 -19.73 -13.14
CA LEU A 133 4.93 -18.28 -13.33
C LEU A 133 5.36 -17.51 -12.08
N LYS A 134 5.01 -17.99 -10.87
CA LYS A 134 5.49 -17.44 -9.61
C LYS A 134 7.02 -17.54 -9.50
N ALA A 135 7.57 -18.73 -9.69
CA ALA A 135 9.01 -18.96 -9.62
C ALA A 135 9.76 -18.07 -10.63
N ARG A 136 9.24 -17.92 -11.86
CA ARG A 136 9.84 -17.02 -12.87
C ARG A 136 9.72 -15.54 -12.49
N ALA A 137 8.60 -15.14 -11.89
CA ALA A 137 8.43 -13.78 -11.40
C ALA A 137 9.36 -13.47 -10.20
N GLU A 138 9.65 -14.46 -9.36
CA GLU A 138 10.60 -14.36 -8.25
C GLU A 138 12.07 -14.39 -8.73
N HIS A 139 12.37 -15.14 -9.79
CA HIS A 139 13.73 -15.28 -10.34
C HIS A 139 14.17 -14.08 -11.20
N HIS A 140 13.25 -13.19 -11.58
CA HIS A 140 13.60 -11.84 -12.01
C HIS A 140 13.95 -11.00 -10.77
N SER A 141 15.06 -11.34 -10.12
CA SER A 141 15.61 -10.60 -8.99
C SER A 141 15.92 -9.18 -9.44
N ARG A 142 15.41 -8.21 -8.68
CA ARG A 142 15.86 -6.82 -8.78
C ARG A 142 17.38 -6.78 -8.58
N PRO A 143 18.12 -5.90 -9.26
CA PRO A 143 19.55 -5.74 -9.02
C PRO A 143 19.77 -5.50 -7.52
N ARG A 144 20.57 -6.37 -6.89
CA ARG A 144 20.92 -6.22 -5.47
C ARG A 144 21.84 -5.02 -5.31
N ILE A 145 21.64 -4.28 -4.23
CA ILE A 145 22.38 -3.07 -3.93
C ILE A 145 23.66 -3.47 -3.16
N PRO A 146 24.86 -3.18 -3.68
CA PRO A 146 26.11 -3.48 -2.99
C PRO A 146 26.16 -2.67 -1.69
N ALA A 147 26.30 -3.37 -0.57
CA ALA A 147 26.14 -2.85 0.77
C ALA A 147 27.37 -3.15 1.64
N LEU A 148 27.81 -2.14 2.39
CA LEU A 148 28.90 -2.20 3.34
C LEU A 148 28.33 -2.44 4.73
N ILE A 149 28.86 -3.37 5.51
CA ILE A 149 28.37 -3.65 6.86
C ILE A 149 29.33 -3.06 7.90
N VAL A 150 28.80 -2.32 8.86
CA VAL A 150 29.59 -1.71 9.93
C VAL A 150 29.62 -2.62 11.15
N GLY A 151 30.82 -2.83 11.70
CA GLY A 151 31.08 -3.72 12.81
C GLY A 151 31.18 -5.18 12.37
N VAL A 152 32.24 -5.85 12.83
CA VAL A 152 32.37 -7.30 12.82
C VAL A 152 32.25 -7.79 14.25
N ASP A 153 31.05 -7.71 14.76
CA ASP A 153 30.64 -8.36 16.00
C ASP A 153 29.61 -9.45 15.67
N ASN A 154 29.00 -10.03 16.71
CA ASN A 154 27.98 -11.06 16.52
C ASN A 154 26.82 -10.59 15.64
N MET A 155 26.53 -9.29 15.64
CA MET A 155 25.43 -8.66 14.90
C MET A 155 25.77 -8.41 13.44
N GLY A 156 26.93 -7.82 13.16
CA GLY A 156 27.42 -7.63 11.80
C GLY A 156 27.63 -8.97 11.08
N GLU A 157 28.12 -9.98 11.80
CA GLU A 157 28.27 -11.33 11.27
C GLU A 157 26.91 -11.98 10.96
N GLU A 158 25.94 -11.89 11.88
CA GLU A 158 24.60 -12.45 11.68
C GLU A 158 23.86 -11.79 10.50
N LEU A 159 23.98 -10.47 10.37
CA LEU A 159 23.41 -9.73 9.26
C LEU A 159 24.03 -10.17 7.92
N ALA A 160 25.36 -10.26 7.84
CA ALA A 160 26.02 -10.73 6.62
C ALA A 160 25.61 -12.17 6.27
N ARG A 161 25.54 -13.04 7.27
CA ARG A 161 25.10 -14.42 7.11
C ARG A 161 23.68 -14.50 6.55
N GLU A 162 22.75 -13.69 7.06
CA GLU A 162 21.36 -13.67 6.58
C GLU A 162 21.24 -13.09 5.16
N LEU A 163 22.02 -12.04 4.84
CA LEU A 163 22.07 -11.48 3.48
C LEU A 163 22.62 -12.47 2.45
N ILE A 164 23.61 -13.29 2.84
CA ILE A 164 24.15 -14.33 1.97
C ILE A 164 23.16 -15.51 1.84
N ARG A 165 22.53 -15.91 2.95
CA ARG A 165 21.60 -17.04 3.00
C ARG A 165 20.27 -16.76 2.27
N ASN A 166 19.84 -15.50 2.23
CA ASN A 166 18.54 -15.11 1.66
C ASN A 166 18.70 -14.15 0.46
N PRO A 167 18.87 -14.69 -0.77
CA PRO A 167 19.00 -13.89 -2.00
C PRO A 167 17.77 -13.04 -2.34
N SER A 168 16.65 -13.23 -1.64
CA SER A 168 15.44 -12.41 -1.82
C SER A 168 15.60 -11.01 -1.21
N LEU A 169 16.59 -10.82 -0.33
CA LEU A 169 16.89 -9.52 0.27
C LEU A 169 17.58 -8.59 -0.74
N PRO A 170 17.27 -7.29 -0.72
CA PRO A 170 17.69 -6.36 -1.77
C PRO A 170 19.16 -5.92 -1.67
N TYR A 171 19.91 -6.38 -0.67
CA TYR A 171 21.29 -5.95 -0.39
C TYR A 171 22.28 -7.07 -0.67
N ASP A 172 23.46 -6.74 -1.19
CA ASP A 172 24.57 -7.66 -1.43
C ASP A 172 25.78 -7.22 -0.61
N PRO A 173 26.23 -8.00 0.40
CA PRO A 173 27.29 -7.56 1.30
C PRO A 173 28.65 -7.61 0.58
N VAL A 174 29.24 -6.43 0.32
CA VAL A 174 30.49 -6.31 -0.46
C VAL A 174 31.74 -6.17 0.41
N ALA A 175 31.61 -5.57 1.59
CA ALA A 175 32.72 -5.39 2.53
C ALA A 175 32.22 -5.12 3.95
N PHE A 176 33.12 -5.29 4.92
CA PHE A 176 32.94 -4.87 6.31
C PHE A 176 33.81 -3.66 6.64
N LEU A 177 33.31 -2.80 7.54
CA LEU A 177 34.07 -1.77 8.25
C LEU A 177 34.16 -2.13 9.72
N ASP A 178 35.36 -2.23 10.27
CA ASP A 178 35.57 -2.44 11.71
C ASP A 178 36.79 -1.64 12.17
N ASP A 179 36.64 -0.88 13.25
CA ASP A 179 37.71 -0.07 13.81
C ASP A 179 38.77 -0.90 14.55
N ASP A 180 38.46 -2.16 14.87
CA ASP A 180 39.44 -3.12 15.36
C ASP A 180 40.47 -3.45 14.27
N THR A 181 41.65 -2.86 14.42
CA THR A 181 42.79 -3.06 13.53
C THR A 181 43.22 -4.52 13.39
N VAL A 182 42.91 -5.38 14.36
CA VAL A 182 43.24 -6.81 14.33
C VAL A 182 42.39 -7.57 13.30
N LYS A 183 41.16 -7.10 13.03
CA LYS A 183 40.23 -7.77 12.10
C LYS A 183 40.41 -7.33 10.65
N ARG A 184 41.24 -6.31 10.37
CA ARG A 184 41.47 -5.80 9.02
C ARG A 184 42.04 -6.88 8.10
N GLY A 185 41.44 -7.02 6.92
CA GLY A 185 41.82 -8.03 5.93
C GLY A 185 41.24 -9.43 6.19
N ALA A 186 40.53 -9.66 7.30
CA ALA A 186 39.85 -10.93 7.54
C ALA A 186 38.71 -11.15 6.54
N LEU A 187 38.45 -12.41 6.20
CA LEU A 187 37.35 -12.85 5.35
C LEU A 187 36.28 -13.54 6.20
N ILE A 188 35.06 -13.00 6.19
CA ILE A 188 33.97 -13.43 7.06
C ILE A 188 32.78 -13.76 6.17
N HIS A 189 32.41 -15.03 6.12
CA HIS A 189 31.42 -15.56 5.17
C HIS A 189 31.71 -15.18 3.70
N GLY A 190 32.99 -14.95 3.36
CA GLY A 190 33.42 -14.54 2.01
C GLY A 190 33.46 -13.02 1.78
N VAL A 191 33.11 -12.21 2.77
CA VAL A 191 33.13 -10.74 2.72
C VAL A 191 34.35 -10.22 3.49
N GLN A 192 35.14 -9.33 2.90
CA GLN A 192 36.40 -8.85 3.48
C GLN A 192 36.21 -7.62 4.37
N VAL A 193 36.95 -7.55 5.49
CA VAL A 193 37.10 -6.34 6.30
C VAL A 193 38.10 -5.40 5.63
N MET A 194 37.60 -4.31 5.02
CA MET A 194 38.41 -3.45 4.15
C MET A 194 39.02 -2.22 4.84
N GLY A 195 38.53 -1.83 6.02
CA GLY A 195 39.03 -0.65 6.75
C GLY A 195 38.22 -0.34 8.00
N GLY A 196 38.57 0.75 8.67
CA GLY A 196 37.79 1.29 9.80
C GLY A 196 36.64 2.20 9.34
N THR A 197 35.82 2.65 10.28
CA THR A 197 34.73 3.61 10.02
C THR A 197 35.24 4.94 9.47
N HIS A 198 36.46 5.33 9.85
CA HIS A 198 37.18 6.51 9.32
C HIS A 198 37.64 6.35 7.86
N ASP A 199 37.81 5.12 7.37
CA ASP A 199 38.27 4.84 5.99
C ASP A 199 37.10 4.70 5.00
N LEU A 200 35.87 5.01 5.43
CA LEU A 200 34.62 4.82 4.66
C LEU A 200 34.75 5.32 3.21
N SER A 201 35.24 6.53 2.99
CA SER A 201 35.39 7.14 1.66
C SER A 201 36.32 6.33 0.73
N HIS A 202 37.37 5.71 1.29
CA HIS A 202 38.31 4.91 0.53
C HIS A 202 37.72 3.53 0.22
N VAL A 203 37.08 2.90 1.21
CA VAL A 203 36.46 1.58 1.07
C VAL A 203 35.30 1.59 0.08
N VAL A 204 34.47 2.64 0.08
CA VAL A 204 33.36 2.81 -0.87
C VAL A 204 33.85 2.88 -2.31
N ARG A 205 34.95 3.60 -2.58
CA ARG A 205 35.53 3.69 -3.93
C ARG A 205 36.08 2.34 -4.42
N LEU A 206 36.66 1.54 -3.51
CA LEU A 206 37.24 0.24 -3.84
C LEU A 206 36.18 -0.87 -3.99
N SER A 207 35.16 -0.87 -3.12
CA SER A 207 34.10 -1.88 -3.09
C SER A 207 32.94 -1.59 -4.04
N GLY A 208 32.76 -0.34 -4.47
CA GLY A 208 31.59 0.10 -5.23
C GLY A 208 30.29 0.09 -4.42
N ALA A 209 30.38 0.10 -3.08
CA ALA A 209 29.22 0.11 -2.19
C ALA A 209 28.34 1.34 -2.44
N ARG A 210 27.03 1.13 -2.47
CA ARG A 210 26.01 2.20 -2.59
C ARG A 210 25.22 2.40 -1.31
N MET A 211 25.34 1.46 -0.37
CA MET A 211 24.58 1.41 0.87
C MET A 211 25.51 1.04 2.04
N VAL A 212 25.27 1.59 3.23
CA VAL A 212 25.94 1.21 4.48
C VAL A 212 24.91 0.65 5.47
N LEU A 213 25.07 -0.59 5.92
CA LEU A 213 24.20 -1.23 6.90
C LEU A 213 24.87 -1.18 8.28
N ILE A 214 24.16 -0.65 9.26
CA ILE A 214 24.67 -0.42 10.61
C ILE A 214 23.84 -1.26 11.58
N PRO A 215 24.35 -2.40 12.07
CA PRO A 215 23.72 -3.16 13.15
C PRO A 215 23.70 -2.34 14.44
N TYR A 216 22.57 -2.30 15.15
CA TYR A 216 22.38 -1.60 16.43
C TYR A 216 21.87 -2.61 17.48
N PRO A 217 22.28 -2.58 18.77
CA PRO A 217 22.82 -1.44 19.55
C PRO A 217 24.33 -1.41 19.82
N ASN A 218 25.11 -2.35 19.30
CA ASN A 218 26.43 -2.65 19.86
C ASN A 218 27.58 -1.79 19.28
N MET A 219 27.41 -0.47 19.21
CA MET A 219 28.50 0.48 18.96
C MET A 219 29.06 0.95 20.32
N PRO A 220 30.40 0.92 20.55
CA PRO A 220 30.98 1.22 21.87
C PRO A 220 30.76 2.63 22.43
N ASN A 221 30.15 3.57 21.68
CA ASN A 221 29.70 4.87 22.17
C ASN A 221 28.59 5.44 21.26
N ASN A 222 27.62 6.15 21.84
CA ASN A 222 26.60 6.89 21.07
C ASN A 222 27.22 8.02 20.21
N GLY A 223 28.45 8.46 20.52
CA GLY A 223 29.20 9.44 19.72
C GLY A 223 29.62 8.91 18.34
N ASP A 224 30.01 7.64 18.25
CA ASP A 224 30.56 7.04 17.03
C ASP A 224 29.48 6.86 15.94
N LEU A 225 28.23 6.63 16.33
CA LEU A 225 27.11 6.54 15.39
C LEU A 225 26.82 7.88 14.71
N GLY A 226 26.90 8.99 15.47
CA GLY A 226 26.72 10.34 14.94
C GLY A 226 27.79 10.73 13.92
N GLU A 227 29.06 10.42 14.23
CA GLU A 227 30.20 10.68 13.34
C GLU A 227 30.16 9.84 12.06
N LEU A 228 29.77 8.57 12.17
CA LEU A 228 29.61 7.67 11.03
C LEU A 228 28.46 8.13 10.13
N VAL A 229 27.30 8.48 10.69
CA VAL A 229 26.16 9.03 9.93
C VAL A 229 26.55 10.32 9.23
N GLN A 230 27.30 11.20 9.89
CA GLN A 230 27.79 12.43 9.27
C GLN A 230 28.77 12.15 8.12
N SER A 231 29.61 11.13 8.24
CA SER A 231 30.53 10.69 7.19
C SER A 231 29.80 10.11 5.99
N CYS A 232 28.76 9.28 6.21
CA CYS A 232 27.88 8.80 5.14
C CYS A 232 27.20 9.97 4.40
N ARG A 233 26.72 10.99 5.13
CA ARG A 233 26.10 12.19 4.55
C ARG A 233 27.06 13.00 3.68
N LYS A 234 28.31 13.17 4.11
CA LYS A 234 29.36 13.88 3.33
C LYS A 234 29.61 13.20 1.98
N GLU A 235 29.66 11.88 1.97
CA GLU A 235 29.94 11.06 0.78
C GLU A 235 28.68 10.76 -0.07
N ARG A 236 27.50 11.27 0.30
CA ARG A 236 26.20 10.98 -0.34
C ARG A 236 25.90 9.49 -0.45
N LEU A 237 26.29 8.72 0.57
CA LEU A 237 26.01 7.29 0.67
C LEU A 237 24.74 7.05 1.47
N ASP A 238 23.86 6.21 0.92
CA ASP A 238 22.69 5.76 1.65
C ASP A 238 23.14 4.87 2.82
N TYR A 239 22.52 5.01 3.99
CA TYR A 239 22.78 4.15 5.13
C TYR A 239 21.49 3.65 5.76
N ARG A 240 21.52 2.49 6.42
CA ARG A 240 20.37 1.88 7.08
C ARG A 240 20.78 1.22 8.39
N ILE A 241 20.15 1.63 9.49
CA ILE A 241 20.31 1.02 10.81
C ILE A 241 19.40 -0.20 10.92
N ILE A 242 19.94 -1.35 11.33
CA ILE A 242 19.21 -2.61 11.49
C ILE A 242 19.24 -3.02 12.98
N PRO A 243 18.08 -2.98 13.67
CA PRO A 243 18.01 -3.41 15.07
C PRO A 243 18.07 -4.95 15.19
N SER A 244 18.63 -5.48 16.29
CA SER A 244 18.53 -6.92 16.62
C SER A 244 17.09 -7.37 16.81
N LEU A 245 16.84 -8.62 16.42
CA LEU A 245 15.60 -9.32 16.71
C LEU A 245 15.34 -9.43 18.22
N ASP A 246 16.40 -9.60 19.02
CA ASP A 246 16.33 -9.64 20.49
C ASP A 246 15.76 -8.33 21.07
N HIS A 247 16.14 -7.18 20.49
CA HIS A 247 15.68 -5.84 20.91
C HIS A 247 14.23 -5.54 20.49
N LEU A 248 13.73 -6.19 19.43
CA LEU A 248 12.32 -6.13 19.02
C LEU A 248 11.42 -6.97 19.94
N LEU A 249 11.97 -7.98 20.61
CA LEU A 249 11.22 -8.90 21.47
C LEU A 249 11.19 -8.47 22.94
N THR A 250 12.17 -7.69 23.42
CA THR A 250 12.34 -7.39 24.86
C THR A 250 11.81 -6.05 25.37
N ARG A 251 11.19 -5.18 24.56
CA ARG A 251 10.77 -3.85 25.07
C ARG A 251 9.41 -3.83 25.80
N SER A 252 9.50 -4.09 27.10
CA SER A 252 8.68 -3.48 28.16
C SER A 252 9.37 -2.20 28.66
N ALA A 253 9.31 -1.09 27.90
CA ALA A 253 9.39 0.30 28.39
C ALA A 253 9.44 1.29 27.19
N PRO A 254 8.70 2.41 27.26
CA PRO A 254 8.73 3.46 26.23
C PRO A 254 10.04 4.28 26.29
N VAL A 255 10.59 4.58 25.13
CA VAL A 255 11.86 5.31 24.88
C VAL A 255 11.75 6.81 25.18
N THR A 256 10.59 7.28 25.61
CA THR A 256 10.31 8.69 25.87
C THR A 256 11.06 9.25 27.08
N GLU A 257 11.60 8.41 27.97
CA GLU A 257 12.15 8.85 29.25
C GLU A 257 13.66 9.18 29.25
N ILE A 258 14.41 8.93 28.17
CA ILE A 258 15.88 9.16 28.16
C ILE A 258 16.30 10.43 27.39
N LEU A 259 15.42 11.03 26.59
CA LEU A 259 15.73 12.27 25.83
C LEU A 259 15.08 13.54 26.42
N GLY A 260 14.59 13.46 27.66
CA GLY A 260 13.98 14.58 28.38
C GLY A 260 14.94 15.45 29.22
N MET A 261 16.25 15.26 29.11
CA MET A 261 17.25 16.08 29.82
C MET A 261 18.17 16.77 28.83
N GLU A 262 17.65 17.79 28.16
CA GLU A 262 18.39 18.94 27.68
C GLU A 262 17.32 19.97 27.33
N MET A 263 17.09 20.92 28.25
CA MET A 263 16.53 22.26 28.05
C MET A 263 16.12 22.82 29.44
N GLU A 264 17.11 23.05 30.30
CA GLU A 264 17.00 24.04 31.38
C GLU A 264 18.26 24.90 31.40
N GLY A 265 18.06 26.21 31.24
CA GLY A 265 19.08 27.25 31.42
C GLY A 265 19.28 28.13 30.20
N LEU A 266 18.60 29.28 30.15
CA LEU A 266 19.22 30.56 30.53
C LEU A 266 18.17 31.69 30.57
N HIS A 267 18.25 32.48 31.62
CA HIS A 267 17.47 33.67 31.95
C HIS A 267 17.58 34.80 30.92
N ASP A 268 16.50 35.60 30.83
CA ASP A 268 16.40 36.99 31.32
C ASP A 268 14.89 37.34 31.26
N GLY A 269 14.17 37.79 32.28
CA GLY A 269 14.53 38.67 33.38
C GLY A 269 13.94 40.06 33.13
N ASP A 270 12.67 40.30 33.48
CA ASP A 270 12.26 41.52 34.21
C ASP A 270 10.82 41.44 34.76
N ASN A 271 10.66 42.08 35.92
CA ASN A 271 9.57 42.05 36.88
C ASN A 271 8.46 43.11 36.64
N GLY A 272 7.36 42.95 37.37
CA GLY A 272 6.46 44.04 37.78
C GLY A 272 4.99 43.74 37.44
N ALA A 273 4.23 43.06 38.29
CA ALA A 273 3.60 43.53 39.53
C ALA A 273 2.38 44.46 39.32
N ASP A 274 1.28 44.02 39.94
CA ASP A 274 0.13 44.76 40.48
C ASP A 274 -0.97 45.33 39.57
N GLY A 275 -2.22 45.05 39.98
CA GLY A 275 -3.28 46.05 39.90
C GLY A 275 -4.65 45.54 39.43
N ASP A 276 -5.50 45.20 40.40
CA ASP A 276 -6.96 45.16 40.25
C ASP A 276 -7.52 46.44 39.61
N GLY A 277 -8.56 46.31 38.78
CA GLY A 277 -9.24 47.48 38.24
C GLY A 277 -10.44 47.16 37.34
N LYS A 278 -11.60 46.94 37.95
CA LYS A 278 -12.91 47.01 37.29
C LYS A 278 -13.08 48.38 36.62
N SER A 279 -13.33 48.40 35.31
CA SER A 279 -14.04 49.53 34.70
C SER A 279 -14.85 49.08 33.49
N ALA A 280 -16.17 49.19 33.65
CA ALA A 280 -17.15 48.96 32.62
C ALA A 280 -17.11 50.10 31.59
N ALA A 281 -16.50 49.85 30.44
CA ALA A 281 -16.57 50.74 29.28
C ALA A 281 -17.63 50.23 28.30
N LYS A 282 -18.65 51.07 28.07
CA LYS A 282 -19.72 50.89 27.09
C LYS A 282 -19.15 50.64 25.68
N GLU A 283 -19.31 49.43 25.17
CA GLU A 283 -19.13 49.13 23.74
C GLU A 283 -20.24 49.79 22.92
N LYS A 284 -19.84 50.72 22.06
CA LYS A 284 -20.66 51.24 20.97
C LYS A 284 -20.81 50.13 19.93
N LYS A 285 -22.04 49.61 19.77
CA LYS A 285 -22.39 48.64 18.72
C LYS A 285 -22.18 49.27 17.33
N HIS A 286 -21.10 48.89 16.66
CA HIS A 286 -21.00 48.99 15.21
C HIS A 286 -21.98 48.00 14.57
N PRO A 287 -22.66 48.33 13.46
CA PRO A 287 -23.55 47.40 12.77
C PRO A 287 -22.72 46.22 12.26
N THR A 288 -23.01 45.02 12.77
CA THR A 288 -22.39 43.77 12.34
C THR A 288 -22.75 43.49 10.88
N LEU A 289 -21.80 43.71 9.96
CA LEU A 289 -21.75 42.99 8.70
C LEU A 289 -21.93 41.50 9.03
N GLN A 290 -22.96 40.85 8.49
CA GLN A 290 -23.11 39.40 8.62
C GLN A 290 -21.85 38.77 8.05
N ALA A 291 -20.97 38.25 8.92
CA ALA A 291 -19.76 37.56 8.50
C ALA A 291 -20.18 36.39 7.60
N VAL A 292 -19.87 36.49 6.31
CA VAL A 292 -20.04 35.39 5.35
C VAL A 292 -19.21 34.24 5.89
N ARG A 293 -19.88 33.20 6.41
CA ARG A 293 -19.18 32.08 7.02
C ARG A 293 -18.48 31.27 5.93
N PRO A 294 -17.16 30.99 6.07
CA PRO A 294 -16.43 30.29 5.04
C PRO A 294 -17.01 28.89 4.80
N GLN A 295 -17.14 28.54 3.52
CA GLN A 295 -17.62 27.24 3.09
C GLN A 295 -16.43 26.30 2.88
N ILE A 296 -16.42 25.16 3.58
CA ILE A 296 -15.33 24.19 3.56
C ILE A 296 -15.78 22.93 2.81
N LEU A 297 -15.01 22.53 1.80
CA LEU A 297 -15.18 21.24 1.13
C LEU A 297 -14.38 20.16 1.87
N VAL A 298 -15.00 19.02 2.17
CA VAL A 298 -14.34 17.82 2.68
C VAL A 298 -14.54 16.69 1.69
N THR A 299 -13.47 16.23 1.03
CA THR A 299 -13.53 15.00 0.23
C THR A 299 -13.35 13.79 1.14
N GLY A 300 -14.07 12.69 0.91
CA GLY A 300 -14.03 11.52 1.80
C GLY A 300 -14.72 11.77 3.13
N GLY A 301 -15.70 12.68 3.16
CA GLY A 301 -16.37 13.13 4.38
C GLY A 301 -17.23 12.07 5.06
N ALA A 302 -17.61 10.98 4.38
CA ALA A 302 -18.31 9.86 4.99
C ALA A 302 -17.37 8.81 5.59
N GLY A 303 -16.06 8.91 5.29
CA GLY A 303 -15.03 8.04 5.84
C GLY A 303 -14.79 8.24 7.34
N TYR A 304 -13.89 7.42 7.88
CA TYR A 304 -13.57 7.41 9.31
C TYR A 304 -13.13 8.79 9.83
N ILE A 305 -12.07 9.38 9.28
CA ILE A 305 -11.59 10.72 9.70
C ILE A 305 -12.61 11.81 9.31
N GLY A 306 -13.15 11.70 8.09
CA GLY A 306 -14.06 12.69 7.51
C GLY A 306 -15.32 12.92 8.34
N SER A 307 -15.97 11.84 8.79
CA SER A 307 -17.25 11.95 9.52
C SER A 307 -17.10 12.63 10.89
N HIS A 308 -15.97 12.42 11.58
CA HIS A 308 -15.66 13.16 12.81
C HIS A 308 -15.31 14.62 12.53
N LEU A 309 -14.52 14.87 11.47
CA LEU A 309 -14.14 16.22 11.09
C LEU A 309 -15.35 17.07 10.69
N VAL A 310 -16.27 16.53 9.90
CA VAL A 310 -17.49 17.22 9.48
C VAL A 310 -18.28 17.70 10.69
N ARG A 311 -18.43 16.87 11.73
CA ARG A 311 -19.11 17.28 12.99
C ARG A 311 -18.39 18.43 13.66
N LYS A 312 -17.08 18.31 13.86
CA LYS A 312 -16.28 19.37 14.50
C LYS A 312 -16.36 20.70 13.73
N LEU A 313 -16.39 20.65 12.40
CA LEU A 313 -16.58 21.84 11.57
C LEU A 313 -17.98 22.45 11.74
N LEU A 314 -19.03 21.62 11.76
CA LEU A 314 -20.40 22.08 11.97
C LEU A 314 -20.61 22.67 13.38
N GLU A 315 -20.04 22.05 14.41
CA GLU A 315 -19.99 22.53 15.81
C GLU A 315 -19.23 23.84 15.91
N SER A 316 -18.13 23.97 15.17
CA SER A 316 -17.34 25.21 15.03
C SER A 316 -18.00 26.23 14.09
N ASN A 317 -19.30 26.06 13.80
CA ASN A 317 -20.13 27.01 13.07
C ASN A 317 -19.80 27.23 11.58
N TYR A 318 -18.97 26.38 10.96
CA TYR A 318 -18.69 26.42 9.52
C TYR A 318 -19.87 25.92 8.68
N ARG A 319 -19.88 26.30 7.39
CA ARG A 319 -20.67 25.62 6.35
C ARG A 319 -19.79 24.55 5.73
N VAL A 320 -20.30 23.33 5.65
CA VAL A 320 -19.53 22.17 5.19
C VAL A 320 -20.20 21.57 3.98
N ARG A 321 -19.42 21.34 2.93
CA ARG A 321 -19.81 20.56 1.77
C ARG A 321 -18.99 19.27 1.78
N VAL A 322 -19.64 18.14 1.63
CA VAL A 322 -18.98 16.83 1.55
C VAL A 322 -19.04 16.33 0.11
N LEU A 323 -17.91 15.80 -0.38
CA LEU A 323 -17.85 14.99 -1.59
C LEU A 323 -17.41 13.57 -1.22
N ASP A 324 -18.28 12.58 -1.47
CA ASP A 324 -18.01 11.17 -1.17
C ASP A 324 -18.78 10.26 -2.15
N ASN A 325 -18.24 9.07 -2.45
CA ASN A 325 -18.90 8.08 -3.31
C ASN A 325 -19.52 6.92 -2.52
N PHE A 326 -19.43 6.96 -1.19
CA PHE A 326 -19.94 5.98 -0.24
C PHE A 326 -19.45 4.55 -0.49
N THR A 327 -18.22 4.38 -1.00
CA THR A 327 -17.59 3.07 -1.20
C THR A 327 -17.63 2.20 0.06
N TYR A 328 -17.47 2.83 1.23
CA TYR A 328 -17.53 2.18 2.56
C TYR A 328 -18.83 2.47 3.33
N GLY A 329 -19.85 3.01 2.66
CA GLY A 329 -21.14 3.39 3.23
C GLY A 329 -21.22 4.85 3.70
N ASP A 330 -22.43 5.26 4.07
CA ASP A 330 -22.83 6.62 4.44
C ASP A 330 -23.09 6.78 5.95
N GLN A 331 -22.90 5.72 6.73
CA GLN A 331 -23.28 5.64 8.15
C GLN A 331 -22.74 6.80 9.00
N GLY A 332 -21.53 7.28 8.70
CA GLY A 332 -20.89 8.37 9.45
C GLY A 332 -21.59 9.73 9.35
N LEU A 333 -22.46 9.93 8.36
CA LEU A 333 -23.15 11.20 8.12
C LEU A 333 -24.68 11.11 8.26
N ARG A 334 -25.27 9.92 8.38
CA ARG A 334 -26.73 9.71 8.31
C ARG A 334 -27.53 10.56 9.30
N ASP A 335 -27.07 10.65 10.54
CA ASP A 335 -27.73 11.41 11.61
C ASP A 335 -27.60 12.93 11.45
N ILE A 336 -26.60 13.41 10.70
CA ILE A 336 -26.38 14.84 10.42
C ILE A 336 -26.75 15.25 9.00
N ALA A 337 -27.26 14.33 8.17
CA ALA A 337 -27.54 14.56 6.75
C ALA A 337 -28.54 15.71 6.50
N ARG A 338 -29.39 16.05 7.48
CA ARG A 338 -30.37 17.15 7.41
C ARG A 338 -29.89 18.45 8.08
N HIS A 339 -28.63 18.53 8.49
CA HIS A 339 -28.11 19.71 9.16
C HIS A 339 -28.11 20.93 8.20
N PRO A 340 -28.64 22.10 8.60
CA PRO A 340 -28.88 23.23 7.69
C PRO A 340 -27.61 23.88 7.11
N ARG A 341 -26.43 23.51 7.64
CA ARG A 341 -25.11 23.96 7.16
C ARG A 341 -24.30 22.86 6.49
N LEU A 342 -24.89 21.70 6.24
CA LEU A 342 -24.26 20.57 5.57
C LEU A 342 -24.87 20.38 4.18
N GLU A 343 -24.02 20.37 3.17
CA GLU A 343 -24.36 19.95 1.80
C GLU A 343 -23.60 18.66 1.50
N ILE A 344 -24.28 17.63 0.98
CA ILE A 344 -23.67 16.35 0.62
C ILE A 344 -23.79 16.19 -0.90
N ILE A 345 -22.65 15.99 -1.56
CA ILE A 345 -22.55 15.70 -2.98
C ILE A 345 -22.05 14.26 -3.12
N GLU A 346 -22.90 13.39 -3.64
CA GLU A 346 -22.50 12.03 -3.98
C GLU A 346 -21.75 12.01 -5.31
N GLY A 347 -20.55 11.42 -5.32
CA GLY A 347 -19.80 11.16 -6.54
C GLY A 347 -18.31 10.93 -6.32
N ASP A 348 -17.64 10.49 -7.38
CA ASP A 348 -16.22 10.19 -7.36
C ASP A 348 -15.33 11.44 -7.49
N VAL A 349 -14.22 11.43 -6.76
CA VAL A 349 -13.18 12.47 -6.81
C VAL A 349 -12.35 12.42 -8.09
N ASP A 350 -12.43 11.35 -8.89
CA ASP A 350 -11.74 11.21 -10.18
C ASP A 350 -12.51 11.86 -11.35
N ARG A 351 -13.69 12.45 -11.10
CA ARG A 351 -14.54 13.08 -12.12
C ARG A 351 -14.46 14.59 -12.08
N LEU A 352 -13.92 15.20 -13.13
CA LEU A 352 -13.81 16.66 -13.29
C LEU A 352 -15.14 17.38 -13.02
N GLY A 353 -16.24 16.93 -13.61
CA GLY A 353 -17.55 17.57 -13.42
C GLY A 353 -18.03 17.53 -11.96
N THR A 354 -17.75 16.44 -11.24
CA THR A 354 -18.13 16.29 -9.83
C THR A 354 -17.27 17.20 -8.95
N VAL A 355 -15.94 17.19 -9.15
CA VAL A 355 -14.99 18.01 -8.39
C VAL A 355 -15.24 19.50 -8.63
N ALA A 356 -15.48 19.92 -9.88
CA ALA A 356 -15.80 21.31 -10.20
C ALA A 356 -17.09 21.79 -9.53
N ARG A 357 -18.15 20.97 -9.53
CA ARG A 357 -19.38 21.30 -8.79
C ARG A 357 -19.12 21.42 -7.29
N ALA A 358 -18.33 20.51 -6.74
CA ALA A 358 -18.04 20.48 -5.31
C ALA A 358 -17.16 21.66 -4.86
N ALA A 359 -16.17 22.07 -5.66
CA ALA A 359 -15.28 23.18 -5.35
C ALA A 359 -15.90 24.57 -5.57
N LYS A 360 -17.04 24.67 -6.27
CA LYS A 360 -17.64 25.96 -6.61
C LYS A 360 -17.99 26.79 -5.36
N GLY A 361 -17.37 27.96 -5.23
CA GLY A 361 -17.63 28.92 -4.15
C GLY A 361 -17.20 28.44 -2.75
N VAL A 362 -16.26 27.49 -2.67
CA VAL A 362 -15.67 27.05 -1.39
C VAL A 362 -14.43 27.89 -1.07
N ASN A 363 -14.22 28.19 0.21
CA ASN A 363 -13.07 28.97 0.68
C ASN A 363 -11.87 28.09 0.99
N GLY A 364 -12.13 26.89 1.54
CA GLY A 364 -11.10 25.95 1.94
C GLY A 364 -11.47 24.52 1.57
N VAL A 365 -10.47 23.68 1.36
CA VAL A 365 -10.61 22.27 1.02
C VAL A 365 -9.83 21.41 2.00
N ILE A 366 -10.43 20.33 2.47
CA ILE A 366 -9.78 19.28 3.24
C ILE A 366 -9.91 17.98 2.45
N ALA A 367 -8.78 17.53 1.89
CA ALA A 367 -8.71 16.37 1.02
C ALA A 367 -8.40 15.11 1.83
N LEU A 368 -9.43 14.30 2.11
CA LEU A 368 -9.31 13.02 2.83
C LEU A 368 -9.66 11.79 1.98
N ALA A 369 -10.31 11.97 0.82
CA ALA A 369 -10.64 10.87 -0.07
C ALA A 369 -9.38 10.16 -0.57
N ALA A 370 -9.27 8.87 -0.25
CA ALA A 370 -8.19 8.00 -0.70
C ALA A 370 -8.56 6.53 -0.48
N LEU A 371 -7.95 5.65 -1.27
CA LEU A 371 -7.78 4.25 -0.92
C LEU A 371 -6.60 4.12 0.05
N VAL A 372 -6.82 3.51 1.21
CA VAL A 372 -5.85 3.42 2.31
C VAL A 372 -5.50 1.96 2.58
N GLY A 373 -4.24 1.71 2.94
CA GLY A 373 -3.70 0.40 3.29
C GLY A 373 -2.95 -0.23 2.12
N ASP A 374 -1.71 -0.65 2.38
CA ASP A 374 -0.80 -1.19 1.37
C ASP A 374 -1.40 -2.39 0.62
N ALA A 375 -2.00 -3.32 1.35
CA ALA A 375 -2.63 -4.51 0.76
C ALA A 375 -3.80 -4.14 -0.17
N ALA A 376 -4.65 -3.19 0.23
CA ALA A 376 -5.79 -2.76 -0.57
C ALA A 376 -5.34 -2.02 -1.84
N CYS A 377 -4.30 -1.20 -1.73
CA CYS A 377 -3.74 -0.45 -2.85
C CYS A 377 -3.05 -1.36 -3.87
N ASP A 378 -2.38 -2.43 -3.41
CA ASP A 378 -1.73 -3.39 -4.29
C ASP A 378 -2.73 -4.25 -5.09
N LEU A 379 -3.98 -4.42 -4.60
CA LEU A 379 -5.03 -5.17 -5.32
C LEU A 379 -5.41 -4.51 -6.66
N ASP A 380 -5.41 -3.18 -6.69
CA ASP A 380 -5.77 -2.40 -7.86
C ASP A 380 -4.87 -1.14 -8.01
N PRO A 381 -3.70 -1.27 -8.68
CA PRO A 381 -2.76 -0.16 -8.82
C PRO A 381 -3.27 1.04 -9.64
N GLU A 382 -4.09 0.81 -10.67
CA GLU A 382 -4.59 1.92 -11.50
C GLU A 382 -5.71 2.66 -10.78
N GLU A 383 -6.60 1.97 -10.07
CA GLU A 383 -7.61 2.62 -9.22
C GLU A 383 -6.93 3.39 -8.09
N THR A 384 -5.91 2.80 -7.45
CA THR A 384 -5.08 3.51 -6.47
C THR A 384 -4.47 4.77 -7.05
N THR A 385 -3.88 4.71 -8.24
CA THR A 385 -3.28 5.89 -8.87
C THR A 385 -4.34 6.92 -9.25
N ALA A 386 -5.48 6.48 -9.79
CA ALA A 386 -6.60 7.35 -10.16
C ALA A 386 -7.17 8.08 -8.93
N THR A 387 -7.42 7.34 -7.84
CA THR A 387 -8.04 7.87 -6.62
C THR A 387 -7.05 8.64 -5.75
N ASN A 388 -5.81 8.18 -5.55
CA ASN A 388 -4.89 8.79 -4.60
C ASN A 388 -3.99 9.87 -5.20
N TYR A 389 -3.76 9.85 -6.51
CA TYR A 389 -2.88 10.79 -7.21
C TYR A 389 -3.61 11.65 -8.25
N GLU A 390 -4.21 11.05 -9.27
CA GLU A 390 -4.85 11.82 -10.35
C GLU A 390 -6.03 12.66 -9.84
N SER A 391 -6.81 12.15 -8.88
CA SER A 391 -7.89 12.92 -8.25
C SER A 391 -7.37 14.14 -7.48
N VAL A 392 -6.19 14.04 -6.84
CA VAL A 392 -5.57 15.14 -6.09
C VAL A 392 -5.02 16.18 -7.06
N ARG A 393 -4.40 15.74 -8.16
CA ARG A 393 -3.98 16.64 -9.24
C ARG A 393 -5.16 17.40 -9.83
N LEU A 394 -6.23 16.70 -10.16
CA LEU A 394 -7.48 17.28 -10.63
C LEU A 394 -8.07 18.27 -9.61
N LEU A 395 -8.09 17.90 -8.33
CA LEU A 395 -8.57 18.76 -7.26
C LEU A 395 -7.73 20.04 -7.15
N ALA A 396 -6.41 19.96 -7.23
CA ALA A 396 -5.51 21.11 -7.21
C ALA A 396 -5.78 22.08 -8.38
N ASP A 397 -5.91 21.54 -9.60
CA ASP A 397 -6.23 22.31 -10.80
C ASP A 397 -7.58 23.04 -10.66
N VAL A 398 -8.59 22.36 -10.12
CA VAL A 398 -9.91 22.94 -9.87
C VAL A 398 -9.86 24.00 -8.77
N CYS A 399 -9.15 23.74 -7.66
CA CYS A 399 -9.00 24.69 -6.55
C CYS A 399 -8.35 25.99 -7.00
N ARG A 400 -7.31 25.89 -7.83
CA ARG A 400 -6.67 27.04 -8.48
C ARG A 400 -7.68 27.84 -9.30
N LYS A 401 -8.47 27.15 -10.14
CA LYS A 401 -9.45 27.81 -11.02
C LYS A 401 -10.58 28.50 -10.25
N GLU A 402 -11.05 27.89 -9.16
CA GLU A 402 -12.14 28.41 -8.33
C GLU A 402 -11.67 29.45 -7.29
N GLY A 403 -10.37 29.72 -7.18
CA GLY A 403 -9.82 30.70 -6.24
C GLY A 403 -9.95 30.26 -4.77
N VAL A 404 -9.81 28.96 -4.49
CA VAL A 404 -9.75 28.43 -3.12
C VAL A 404 -8.57 29.05 -2.39
N GLN A 405 -8.73 29.39 -1.11
CA GLN A 405 -7.70 30.08 -0.33
C GLN A 405 -6.71 29.12 0.34
N ARG A 406 -7.20 27.95 0.79
CA ARG A 406 -6.40 26.95 1.51
C ARG A 406 -6.83 25.53 1.19
N LEU A 407 -5.86 24.64 1.01
CA LEU A 407 -6.04 23.20 0.86
C LEU A 407 -5.22 22.46 1.91
N VAL A 408 -5.91 21.67 2.74
CA VAL A 408 -5.31 20.75 3.71
C VAL A 408 -5.38 19.33 3.15
N PHE A 409 -4.25 18.65 3.03
CA PHE A 409 -4.16 17.30 2.49
C PHE A 409 -3.75 16.31 3.57
N ALA A 410 -4.52 15.23 3.74
CA ALA A 410 -4.13 14.11 4.59
C ALA A 410 -3.17 13.19 3.82
N SER A 411 -1.88 13.37 4.07
CA SER A 411 -0.83 12.41 3.73
C SER A 411 -0.69 11.36 4.85
N SER A 412 0.40 10.61 4.85
CA SER A 412 0.61 9.49 5.76
C SER A 412 2.07 9.36 6.16
N CYS A 413 2.37 8.90 7.37
CA CYS A 413 3.73 8.56 7.79
C CYS A 413 4.38 7.44 6.94
N SER A 414 3.58 6.66 6.20
CA SER A 414 4.09 5.66 5.24
C SER A 414 5.02 6.25 4.18
N VAL A 415 4.97 7.57 3.93
CA VAL A 415 5.86 8.28 3.00
C VAL A 415 7.33 8.22 3.44
N TYR A 416 7.59 8.18 4.74
CA TYR A 416 8.95 7.98 5.26
C TYR A 416 9.45 6.58 4.93
N GLY A 417 8.54 5.59 4.91
CA GLY A 417 8.77 4.22 4.48
C GLY A 417 9.96 3.55 5.17
N ALA A 418 10.91 2.98 4.42
CA ALA A 418 12.04 2.25 4.99
C ALA A 418 13.16 3.18 5.48
N ASN A 419 12.81 4.25 6.18
CA ASN A 419 13.77 5.11 6.85
C ASN A 419 14.28 4.43 8.13
N SER A 420 15.57 4.59 8.42
CA SER A 420 16.23 3.97 9.57
C SER A 420 16.21 4.83 10.83
N ASP A 421 15.85 6.10 10.73
CA ASP A 421 15.79 6.99 11.87
C ASP A 421 14.58 6.62 12.75
N LEU A 422 14.82 6.45 14.06
CA LEU A 422 13.79 6.10 15.05
C LEU A 422 12.74 7.21 15.24
N ILE A 423 13.16 8.47 15.10
CA ILE A 423 12.31 9.65 15.16
C ILE A 423 12.43 10.38 13.84
N LEU A 424 11.29 10.55 13.17
CA LEU A 424 11.18 11.16 11.87
C LEU A 424 10.48 12.50 12.01
N ASN A 425 10.95 13.50 11.25
CA ASN A 425 10.29 14.80 11.12
C ASN A 425 10.02 15.09 9.64
N GLU A 426 9.34 16.19 9.35
CA GLU A 426 8.92 16.54 7.99
C GLU A 426 10.10 16.76 7.03
N GLY A 427 11.29 17.09 7.55
CA GLY A 427 12.55 17.19 6.81
C GLY A 427 13.29 15.86 6.62
N SER A 428 12.83 14.77 7.24
CA SER A 428 13.40 13.44 7.01
C SER A 428 13.15 12.98 5.57
N TRP A 429 14.12 12.25 5.03
CA TRP A 429 14.05 11.72 3.66
C TRP A 429 12.90 10.71 3.52
N LEU A 430 12.29 10.73 2.33
CA LEU A 430 11.16 9.87 1.97
C LEU A 430 11.65 8.61 1.26
N ASN A 431 11.31 7.42 1.78
CA ASN A 431 11.73 6.14 1.22
C ASN A 431 10.56 5.16 1.05
N PRO A 432 9.61 5.45 0.13
CA PRO A 432 8.34 4.74 0.04
C PRO A 432 8.51 3.26 -0.37
N VAL A 433 7.96 2.35 0.44
CA VAL A 433 8.01 0.89 0.19
C VAL A 433 6.78 0.33 -0.53
N SER A 434 5.70 1.11 -0.62
CA SER A 434 4.43 0.69 -1.20
C SER A 434 3.93 1.63 -2.28
N LEU A 435 2.96 1.17 -3.09
CA LEU A 435 2.28 2.04 -4.05
C LEU A 435 1.52 3.16 -3.34
N TYR A 436 0.87 2.83 -2.22
CA TYR A 436 0.19 3.81 -1.37
C TYR A 436 1.12 4.97 -0.99
N ALA A 437 2.28 4.66 -0.42
CA ALA A 437 3.28 5.66 -0.02
C ALA A 437 3.75 6.51 -1.21
N ARG A 438 4.05 5.88 -2.37
CA ARG A 438 4.45 6.62 -3.58
C ARG A 438 3.37 7.60 -4.05
N THR A 439 2.11 7.16 -4.11
CA THR A 439 1.01 8.04 -4.55
C THR A 439 0.80 9.23 -3.60
N ARG A 440 1.02 9.04 -2.29
CA ARG A 440 0.97 10.14 -1.32
C ARG A 440 2.08 11.17 -1.55
N ILE A 441 3.31 10.73 -1.77
CA ILE A 441 4.44 11.63 -2.10
C ILE A 441 4.18 12.40 -3.38
N GLN A 442 3.71 11.72 -4.44
CA GLN A 442 3.37 12.38 -5.70
C GLN A 442 2.27 13.44 -5.53
N SER A 443 1.29 13.17 -4.66
CA SER A 443 0.24 14.13 -4.31
C SER A 443 0.78 15.31 -3.49
N GLU A 444 1.69 15.07 -2.54
CA GLU A 444 2.41 16.15 -1.82
C GLU A 444 3.13 17.08 -2.81
N GLU A 445 3.92 16.51 -3.74
CA GLU A 445 4.66 17.29 -4.74
C GLU A 445 3.73 18.10 -5.65
N VAL A 446 2.65 17.50 -6.14
CA VAL A 446 1.68 18.19 -7.00
C VAL A 446 1.01 19.35 -6.28
N LEU A 447 0.63 19.16 -5.01
CA LEU A 447 0.04 20.23 -4.22
C LEU A 447 1.04 21.34 -3.92
N LEU A 448 2.28 21.02 -3.54
CA LEU A 448 3.32 22.01 -3.27
C LEU A 448 3.64 22.89 -4.50
N ARG A 449 3.53 22.35 -5.72
CA ARG A 449 3.64 23.15 -6.96
C ARG A 449 2.52 24.18 -7.13
N HIS A 450 1.42 24.06 -6.40
CA HIS A 450 0.31 25.01 -6.41
C HIS A 450 0.35 26.02 -5.25
N SER A 451 1.39 26.00 -4.42
CA SER A 451 1.53 26.87 -3.25
C SER A 451 1.57 28.37 -3.57
N GLU A 452 1.84 28.75 -4.81
CA GLU A 452 1.74 30.14 -5.30
C GLU A 452 0.30 30.63 -5.48
N TYR A 453 -0.68 29.71 -5.63
CA TYR A 453 -2.10 30.05 -5.88
C TYR A 453 -2.96 29.99 -4.62
N PHE A 454 -2.65 29.08 -3.71
CA PHE A 454 -3.37 28.87 -2.47
C PHE A 454 -2.48 28.26 -1.40
N GLU A 455 -2.83 28.45 -0.13
CA GLU A 455 -2.07 27.88 0.97
C GLU A 455 -2.22 26.36 0.99
N VAL A 456 -1.11 25.65 1.04
CA VAL A 456 -1.07 24.18 1.06
C VAL A 456 -0.56 23.73 2.42
N VAL A 457 -1.33 22.87 3.08
CA VAL A 457 -0.93 22.22 4.34
C VAL A 457 -0.97 20.71 4.14
N ILE A 458 0.17 20.05 4.34
CA ILE A 458 0.29 18.60 4.25
C ILE A 458 0.36 18.03 5.67
N LEU A 459 -0.55 17.12 6.00
CA LEU A 459 -0.57 16.41 7.27
C LEU A 459 -0.11 14.97 7.05
N ARG A 460 1.13 14.64 7.42
CA ARG A 460 1.63 13.26 7.40
C ARG A 460 1.17 12.51 8.64
N LEU A 461 -0.09 12.04 8.59
CA LEU A 461 -0.72 11.39 9.73
C LEU A 461 -0.01 10.08 10.09
N SER A 462 0.29 9.91 11.38
CA SER A 462 0.63 8.60 11.96
C SER A 462 -0.63 7.71 12.00
N THR A 463 -0.48 6.45 12.41
CA THR A 463 -1.61 5.53 12.57
C THR A 463 -2.71 6.15 13.43
N VAL A 464 -3.88 6.40 12.82
CA VAL A 464 -5.00 7.06 13.48
C VAL A 464 -5.92 5.98 14.05
N PHE A 465 -6.25 6.07 15.34
CA PHE A 465 -7.12 5.09 15.99
C PHE A 465 -8.23 5.75 16.80
N GLY A 466 -9.30 5.00 17.08
CA GLY A 466 -10.43 5.46 17.86
C GLY A 466 -11.75 4.78 17.48
N ARG A 467 -12.84 5.30 18.05
CA ARG A 467 -14.19 4.75 17.84
C ARG A 467 -14.82 5.39 16.63
N GLY A 468 -15.07 4.60 15.58
CA GLY A 468 -15.67 5.08 14.32
C GLY A 468 -17.15 4.74 14.21
N PRO A 469 -17.91 5.45 13.35
CA PRO A 469 -19.32 5.12 13.07
C PRO A 469 -19.50 3.72 12.45
N SER A 470 -18.51 3.25 11.70
CA SER A 470 -18.56 2.00 10.92
C SER A 470 -17.92 0.79 11.62
N ALA A 471 -17.15 0.99 12.71
CA ALA A 471 -16.50 -0.07 13.48
C ALA A 471 -16.16 0.38 14.92
N PRO A 472 -16.37 -0.47 15.95
CA PRO A 472 -16.16 -0.10 17.36
C PRO A 472 -14.70 0.23 17.72
N LEU A 473 -13.71 -0.24 16.94
CA LEU A 473 -12.33 0.26 16.89
C LEU A 473 -11.89 0.32 15.42
N GLY A 474 -11.66 1.51 14.91
CA GLY A 474 -11.00 1.72 13.61
C GLY A 474 -9.53 2.04 13.81
N VAL A 475 -8.65 1.44 13.00
CA VAL A 475 -7.24 1.80 12.89
C VAL A 475 -6.99 2.08 11.42
N LEU A 476 -6.48 3.28 11.11
CA LEU A 476 -6.15 3.76 9.77
C LEU A 476 -4.65 3.99 9.61
#